data_AF-A0A3N2MQP5-F1
#
_entry.id   AF-A0A3N2MQP5-F1
#
_cell.length_a   1.000
_cell.length_b   1.000
_cell.length_c   1.000
_cell.angle_alpha   90.00
_cell.angle_beta   90.00
_cell.angle_gamma   90.00
#
_symmetry.space_group_name_H-M   'P 1'
#
loop_
_entity.id
_entity.type
_entity.pdbx_description
1 polymer ?
#
loop_
_entity_poly.entity_id
_entity_poly.type
_entity_poly.pdbx_seq_one_letter_code
_entity_poly.pdbx_strand_id
1 'polypeptide(L)'
;LQVRLQNLSARYRELESNNRHIIDNLKREKDTLLAQMEAMLRLLGEKLEKAVRALIQFARVLAYKTFTREHKEAIVSWLALDRDDPKSNAHFIKVFARPFLTDKEFDKGCKELDRLTSSFTAVMEDLEQPQRRGMRR
;
A
#
# COMPACT_ATOMS: atom_id res chain seq x y z
N LEU A 1 8.80 13.12 -63.81
CA LEU A 1 8.16 12.01 -63.05
C LEU A 1 9.12 11.36 -62.05
N GLN A 2 10.33 10.99 -62.46
CA GLN A 2 11.34 10.33 -61.60
C GLN A 2 11.74 11.11 -60.33
N VAL A 3 11.98 12.42 -60.45
CA VAL A 3 12.31 13.29 -59.28
C VAL A 3 11.15 13.37 -58.27
N ARG A 4 9.89 13.42 -58.75
CA ARG A 4 8.72 13.44 -57.86
C ARG A 4 8.57 12.12 -57.10
N LEU A 5 8.83 10.98 -57.75
CA LEU A 5 8.82 9.66 -57.13
C LEU A 5 9.94 9.51 -56.08
N GLN A 6 11.15 10.01 -56.36
CA GLN A 6 12.25 10.01 -55.39
C GLN A 6 11.92 10.86 -54.15
N ASN A 7 11.33 12.05 -54.35
CA ASN A 7 10.94 12.92 -53.25
C ASN A 7 9.82 12.32 -52.39
N LEU A 8 8.85 11.64 -53.00
CA LEU A 8 7.81 10.89 -52.28
C LEU A 8 8.40 9.73 -51.47
N SER A 9 9.34 8.97 -52.06
CA SER A 9 10.03 7.88 -51.36
C SER A 9 10.83 8.36 -50.16
N ALA A 10 11.50 9.51 -50.27
CA ALA A 10 12.24 10.11 -49.15
C ALA A 10 11.31 10.53 -48.02
N ARG A 11 10.21 11.24 -48.33
CA ARG A 11 9.20 11.66 -47.35
C ARG A 11 8.52 10.47 -46.66
N TYR A 12 8.24 9.40 -47.41
CA TYR A 12 7.66 8.19 -46.85
C TYR A 12 8.61 7.52 -45.85
N ARG A 13 9.90 7.42 -46.18
CA ARG A 13 10.92 6.88 -45.26
C ARG A 13 11.09 7.72 -44.01
N GLU A 14 11.06 9.04 -44.13
CA GLU A 14 11.10 9.97 -43.00
C GLU A 14 9.89 9.79 -42.08
N LEU A 15 8.68 9.73 -42.66
CA LEU A 15 7.45 9.47 -41.91
C LEU A 15 7.49 8.12 -41.19
N GLU A 16 7.94 7.06 -41.88
CA GLU A 16 8.08 5.73 -41.29
C GLU A 16 9.12 5.71 -40.16
N SER A 17 10.24 6.43 -40.32
CA SER A 17 11.24 6.61 -39.27
C SER A 17 10.65 7.32 -38.06
N ASN A 18 9.98 8.46 -38.26
CA ASN A 18 9.36 9.23 -37.19
C ASN A 18 8.30 8.42 -36.44
N ASN A 19 7.45 7.68 -37.17
CA ASN A 19 6.45 6.80 -36.57
C ASN A 19 7.10 5.69 -35.74
N ARG A 20 8.20 5.07 -36.22
CA ARG A 20 8.96 4.09 -35.43
C ARG A 20 9.47 4.70 -34.13
N HIS A 21 10.03 5.91 -34.18
CA HIS A 21 10.55 6.58 -32.98
C HIS A 21 9.44 6.88 -31.96
N ILE A 22 8.28 7.34 -32.43
CA ILE A 22 7.11 7.58 -31.57
C ILE A 22 6.64 6.27 -30.93
N ILE A 23 6.51 5.20 -31.71
CA ILE A 23 6.09 3.88 -31.21
C ILE A 23 7.08 3.36 -30.16
N ASP A 24 8.37 3.49 -30.39
CA ASP A 24 9.38 3.01 -29.45
C ASP A 24 9.40 3.83 -28.16
N ASN A 25 9.19 5.15 -28.24
CA ASN A 25 9.05 5.99 -27.05
C ASN A 25 7.81 5.60 -26.24
N LEU A 26 6.64 5.45 -26.89
CA LEU A 26 5.41 5.04 -26.22
C LEU A 26 5.51 3.67 -25.58
N LYS A 27 6.21 2.71 -26.22
CA LYS A 27 6.49 1.40 -25.61
C LYS A 27 7.30 1.53 -24.33
N ARG A 28 8.36 2.34 -24.33
CA ARG A 28 9.19 2.58 -23.14
C ARG A 28 8.41 3.27 -22.02
N GLU A 29 7.58 4.27 -22.35
CA GLU A 29 6.71 4.93 -21.39
C GLU A 29 5.70 3.94 -20.77
N LYS A 30 5.06 3.12 -21.61
CA LYS A 30 4.13 2.07 -21.16
C LYS A 30 4.82 1.09 -20.21
N ASP A 31 6.02 0.62 -20.55
CA ASP A 31 6.77 -0.32 -19.70
C ASP A 31 7.21 0.34 -18.38
N THR A 32 7.58 1.62 -18.41
CA THR A 32 7.95 2.38 -17.21
C THR A 32 6.75 2.56 -16.27
N LEU A 33 5.59 2.96 -16.81
CA LEU A 33 4.36 3.11 -16.03
C LEU A 33 3.91 1.78 -15.44
N LEU A 34 4.00 0.70 -16.20
CA LEU A 34 3.65 -0.64 -15.73
C LEU A 34 4.55 -1.06 -14.56
N ALA A 35 5.86 -0.86 -14.67
CA ALA A 35 6.79 -1.17 -13.59
C ALA A 35 6.52 -0.33 -12.32
N GLN A 36 6.15 0.95 -12.50
CA GLN A 36 5.76 1.82 -11.37
C GLN A 36 4.48 1.33 -10.69
N MET A 37 3.46 0.97 -11.46
CA MET A 37 2.20 0.43 -10.92
C MET A 37 2.43 -0.89 -10.17
N GLU A 38 3.25 -1.78 -10.71
CA GLU A 38 3.63 -3.04 -10.03
C GLU A 38 4.34 -2.78 -8.70
N ALA A 39 5.27 -1.82 -8.67
CA ALA A 39 5.96 -1.43 -7.44
C ALA A 39 5.01 -0.85 -6.39
N MET A 40 4.06 0.01 -6.81
CA MET A 40 3.03 0.57 -5.92
C MET A 40 2.12 -0.52 -5.36
N LEU A 41 1.65 -1.45 -6.21
CA LEU A 41 0.82 -2.57 -5.77
C LEU A 41 1.56 -3.48 -4.80
N ARG A 42 2.85 -3.76 -5.03
CA ARG A 42 3.68 -4.53 -4.10
C ARG A 42 3.79 -3.85 -2.75
N LEU A 43 4.09 -2.54 -2.72
CA LEU A 43 4.18 -1.77 -1.48
C LEU A 43 2.86 -1.77 -0.70
N LEU A 44 1.73 -1.59 -1.39
CA LEU A 44 0.39 -1.66 -0.78
C LEU A 44 0.12 -3.06 -0.21
N GLY A 45 0.45 -4.11 -0.97
CA GLY A 45 0.32 -5.50 -0.53
C GLY A 45 1.14 -5.79 0.73
N GLU A 46 2.40 -5.34 0.79
CA GLU A 46 3.27 -5.53 1.96
C GLU A 46 2.72 -4.83 3.22
N LYS A 47 2.19 -3.61 3.07
CA LYS A 47 1.57 -2.87 4.19
C LYS A 47 0.32 -3.58 4.71
N LEU A 48 -0.56 -4.00 3.79
CA LEU A 48 -1.77 -4.73 4.15
C LEU A 48 -1.44 -6.06 4.84
N GLU A 49 -0.49 -6.82 4.29
CA GLU A 49 -0.05 -8.09 4.85
C GLU A 49 0.45 -7.92 6.29
N LYS A 50 1.30 -6.92 6.54
CA LYS A 50 1.82 -6.62 7.88
C LYS A 50 0.70 -6.25 8.85
N ALA A 51 -0.25 -5.43 8.43
CA ALA A 51 -1.39 -5.03 9.26
C ALA A 51 -2.29 -6.23 9.60
N VAL A 52 -2.59 -7.10 8.62
CA VAL A 52 -3.38 -8.33 8.81
C VAL A 52 -2.66 -9.30 9.76
N ARG A 53 -1.36 -9.51 9.57
CA ARG A 53 -0.55 -10.36 10.45
C ARG A 53 -0.54 -9.85 11.89
N ALA A 54 -0.36 -8.55 12.09
CA ALA A 54 -0.40 -7.93 13.41
C ALA A 54 -1.75 -8.13 14.11
N LEU A 55 -2.86 -7.97 13.39
CA LEU A 55 -4.20 -8.24 13.92
C LEU A 55 -4.36 -9.71 14.34
N ILE A 56 -3.93 -10.64 13.48
CA ILE A 56 -4.00 -12.08 13.76
C ILE A 56 -3.16 -12.46 14.99
N GLN A 57 -1.92 -11.95 15.06
CA GLN A 57 -1.03 -12.19 16.20
C GLN A 57 -1.63 -11.68 17.51
N PHE A 58 -2.18 -10.47 17.51
CA PHE A 58 -2.90 -9.93 18.67
C PHE A 58 -4.11 -10.77 19.07
N ALA A 59 -4.93 -11.15 18.09
CA ALA A 59 -6.20 -11.83 18.31
C ALA A 59 -6.00 -13.22 18.94
N ARG A 60 -5.01 -13.99 18.45
CA ARG A 60 -4.73 -15.36 18.92
C ARG A 60 -4.11 -15.43 20.31
N VAL A 61 -3.32 -14.43 20.70
CA VAL A 61 -2.63 -14.46 22.00
C VAL A 61 -3.56 -13.95 23.09
N LEU A 62 -4.08 -14.87 23.92
CA LEU A 62 -5.02 -14.57 25.01
C LEU A 62 -4.47 -13.55 26.03
N ALA A 63 -3.15 -13.56 26.28
CA ALA A 63 -2.51 -12.66 27.23
C ALA A 63 -2.56 -11.18 26.81
N TYR A 64 -2.67 -10.89 25.51
CA TYR A 64 -2.78 -9.51 25.05
C TYR A 64 -4.18 -8.96 25.30
N LYS A 65 -4.24 -7.90 26.12
CA LYS A 65 -5.46 -7.13 26.37
C LYS A 65 -5.65 -5.99 25.38
N THR A 66 -4.55 -5.43 24.87
CA THR A 66 -4.50 -4.31 23.93
C THR A 66 -3.39 -4.51 22.91
N PHE A 67 -3.40 -3.74 21.82
CA PHE A 67 -2.28 -3.75 20.89
C PHE A 67 -0.97 -3.30 21.56
N THR A 68 0.12 -4.01 21.26
CA THR A 68 1.48 -3.57 21.59
C THR A 68 1.89 -2.44 20.65
N ARG A 69 3.00 -1.76 20.95
CA ARG A 69 3.54 -0.71 20.07
C ARG A 69 3.82 -1.26 18.66
N GLU A 70 4.44 -2.44 18.56
CA GLU A 70 4.73 -3.11 17.29
C GLU A 70 3.46 -3.40 16.47
N HIS A 71 2.38 -3.88 17.13
CA HIS A 71 1.10 -4.08 16.44
C HIS A 71 0.55 -2.76 15.90
N LYS A 72 0.61 -1.68 16.71
CA LYS A 72 0.14 -0.35 16.31
C LYS A 72 0.93 0.18 15.12
N GLU A 73 2.25 0.11 15.15
CA GLU A 73 3.13 0.57 14.05
C GLU A 73 2.82 -0.16 12.73
N ALA A 74 2.66 -1.49 12.78
CA ALA A 74 2.29 -2.28 11.61
C ALA A 74 0.93 -1.89 11.03
N ILE A 75 -0.09 -1.74 11.90
CA ILE A 75 -1.47 -1.43 11.50
C ILE A 75 -1.59 0.01 10.99
N VAL A 76 -1.04 0.99 11.72
CA VAL A 76 -1.08 2.42 11.36
C VAL A 76 -0.45 2.65 9.98
N SER A 77 0.58 1.89 9.62
CA SER A 77 1.22 1.99 8.31
C SER A 77 0.29 1.73 7.11
N TRP A 78 -0.79 0.97 7.32
CA TRP A 78 -1.87 0.73 6.37
C TRP A 78 -3.00 1.76 6.54
N LEU A 79 -3.41 2.04 7.79
CA LEU A 79 -4.51 2.96 8.05
C LEU A 79 -4.24 4.38 7.54
N ALA A 80 -2.98 4.84 7.61
CA ALA A 80 -2.55 6.16 7.17
C ALA A 80 -2.38 6.32 5.65
N LEU A 81 -2.73 5.32 4.84
CA LEU A 81 -2.63 5.41 3.37
C LEU A 81 -3.61 6.40 2.76
N ASP A 82 -4.81 6.48 3.32
CA ASP A 82 -5.81 7.49 2.99
C ASP A 82 -5.91 8.47 4.14
N ARG A 83 -5.83 9.77 3.84
CA ARG A 83 -5.81 10.83 4.86
C ARG A 83 -7.16 10.96 5.56
N ASP A 84 -8.24 10.60 4.88
CA ASP A 84 -9.56 11.07 5.29
C ASP A 84 -10.40 10.02 6.02
N ASP A 85 -10.11 8.71 5.89
CA ASP A 85 -10.86 7.69 6.64
C ASP A 85 -10.06 6.40 6.99
N PRO A 86 -9.42 6.34 8.17
CA PRO A 86 -8.78 5.11 8.64
C PRO A 86 -9.78 3.97 8.88
N LYS A 87 -11.09 4.24 9.06
CA LYS A 87 -12.08 3.17 9.27
C LYS A 87 -12.33 2.37 7.99
N SER A 88 -12.37 3.04 6.84
CA SER A 88 -12.42 2.39 5.53
C SER A 88 -11.21 1.46 5.32
N ASN A 89 -10.00 1.91 5.67
CA ASN A 89 -8.80 1.06 5.58
C ASN A 89 -8.84 -0.13 6.56
N ALA A 90 -9.38 0.07 7.76
CA ALA A 90 -9.53 -1.01 8.75
C ALA A 90 -10.48 -2.13 8.27
N HIS A 91 -11.47 -1.81 7.43
CA HIS A 91 -12.36 -2.82 6.86
C HIS A 91 -11.59 -3.90 6.10
N PHE A 92 -10.60 -3.53 5.28
CA PHE A 92 -9.76 -4.48 4.55
C PHE A 92 -9.01 -5.41 5.50
N ILE A 93 -8.41 -4.88 6.57
CA ILE A 93 -7.71 -5.69 7.57
C ILE A 93 -8.68 -6.75 8.14
N LYS A 94 -9.91 -6.37 8.49
CA LYS A 94 -10.93 -7.28 9.01
C LYS A 94 -11.29 -8.37 8.00
N VAL A 95 -11.56 -7.99 6.75
CA VAL A 95 -11.91 -8.93 5.67
C VAL A 95 -10.82 -9.97 5.47
N PHE A 96 -9.56 -9.54 5.37
CA PHE A 96 -8.43 -10.44 5.12
C PHE A 96 -8.03 -11.25 6.36
N ALA A 97 -8.27 -10.77 7.57
CA ALA A 97 -7.99 -11.53 8.79
C ALA A 97 -9.05 -12.58 9.12
N ARG A 98 -10.32 -12.37 8.72
CA ARG A 98 -11.45 -13.21 9.12
C ARG A 98 -11.24 -14.72 8.88
N PRO A 99 -10.71 -15.19 7.74
CA PRO A 99 -10.53 -16.62 7.49
C PRO A 99 -9.55 -17.31 8.44
N PHE A 100 -8.70 -16.55 9.14
CA PHE A 100 -7.61 -17.09 9.97
C PHE A 100 -7.95 -17.11 11.47
N LEU A 101 -9.13 -16.63 11.85
CA LEU A 101 -9.52 -16.41 13.24
C LEU A 101 -10.85 -17.11 13.54
N THR A 102 -10.99 -17.62 14.76
CA THR A 102 -12.29 -18.01 15.31
C THR A 102 -13.16 -16.78 15.56
N ASP A 103 -14.47 -16.96 15.77
CA ASP A 103 -15.38 -15.84 16.04
C ASP A 103 -14.94 -15.01 17.26
N LYS A 104 -14.46 -15.67 18.32
CA LYS A 104 -14.00 -15.00 19.55
C LYS A 104 -12.73 -14.18 19.31
N GLU A 105 -11.76 -14.74 18.61
CA GLU A 105 -10.52 -14.04 18.26
C GLU A 105 -10.79 -12.88 17.32
N PHE A 106 -11.67 -13.09 16.34
CA PHE A 106 -12.05 -12.07 15.37
C PHE A 106 -12.78 -10.89 16.03
N ASP A 107 -13.75 -11.16 16.91
CA ASP A 107 -14.46 -10.14 17.67
C ASP A 107 -13.50 -9.33 18.57
N LYS A 108 -12.57 -10.01 19.27
CA LYS A 108 -11.50 -9.36 20.04
C LYS A 108 -10.66 -8.44 19.16
N GLY A 109 -10.18 -8.94 18.01
CA GLY A 109 -9.39 -8.17 17.06
C GLY A 109 -10.13 -6.95 16.53
N CYS A 110 -11.39 -7.12 16.13
CA CYS A 110 -12.23 -6.04 15.61
C CYS A 110 -12.44 -4.95 16.65
N LYS A 111 -12.78 -5.29 17.89
CA LYS A 111 -12.98 -4.32 18.98
C LYS A 111 -11.74 -3.47 19.23
N GLU A 112 -10.56 -4.07 19.23
CA GLU A 112 -9.32 -3.33 19.46
C GLU A 112 -8.93 -2.48 18.24
N LEU A 113 -9.16 -2.97 17.02
CA LEU A 113 -8.97 -2.19 15.80
C LEU A 113 -9.93 -0.99 15.70
N ASP A 114 -11.17 -1.15 16.15
CA ASP A 114 -12.17 -0.08 16.22
C ASP A 114 -11.79 0.98 17.26
N ARG A 115 -11.22 0.56 18.40
CA ARG A 115 -10.64 1.51 19.37
C ARG A 115 -9.47 2.28 18.77
N LEU A 116 -8.53 1.59 18.12
CA LEU A 116 -7.36 2.21 17.51
C LEU A 116 -7.76 3.23 16.45
N THR A 117 -8.72 2.91 15.58
CA THR A 117 -9.22 3.84 14.55
C THR A 117 -10.02 5.00 15.14
N SER A 118 -10.71 4.80 16.27
CA SER A 118 -11.44 5.87 16.96
C SER A 118 -10.51 6.87 17.66
N SER A 119 -9.33 6.43 18.11
CA SER A 119 -8.30 7.30 18.71
C SER A 119 -7.08 7.48 17.80
N PHE A 120 -7.28 7.44 16.47
CA PHE A 120 -6.19 7.33 15.50
C PHE A 120 -5.16 8.45 15.60
N THR A 121 -5.61 9.71 15.72
CA THR A 121 -4.72 10.88 15.86
C THR A 121 -3.82 10.78 17.08
N ALA A 122 -4.37 10.42 18.25
CA ALA A 122 -3.59 10.24 19.46
C ALA A 122 -2.60 9.07 19.35
N VAL A 123 -2.99 7.99 18.66
CA VAL A 123 -2.09 6.85 18.41
C VAL A 123 -0.92 7.25 17.51
N MET A 124 -1.15 8.06 16.48
CA MET A 124 -0.09 8.58 15.62
C MET A 124 0.91 9.43 16.45
N GLU A 125 0.42 10.36 17.26
CA GLU A 125 1.25 11.21 18.14
C GLU A 125 2.08 10.37 19.13
N ASP A 126 1.49 9.34 19.74
CA ASP A 126 2.18 8.42 20.66
C ASP A 126 3.30 7.62 19.97
N LEU A 127 3.10 7.26 18.70
CA LEU A 127 4.10 6.52 17.91
C LEU A 127 5.24 7.40 17.43
N GLU A 128 5.00 8.70 17.22
CA GLU A 128 6.05 9.67 16.90
C GLU A 128 6.94 9.98 18.11
N GLN A 129 6.43 9.84 19.34
CA GLN A 129 7.24 10.01 20.53
C GLN A 129 8.29 8.89 20.65
N PRO A 130 9.58 9.23 20.83
CA PRO A 130 10.62 8.25 21.09
C PRO A 130 10.26 7.49 22.36
N GLN A 131 10.44 6.18 22.33
CA GLN A 131 10.21 5.30 23.47
C GLN A 131 11.01 5.85 24.65
N ARG A 132 10.35 6.52 25.60
CA ARG A 132 11.01 7.06 26.81
C ARG A 132 11.52 5.86 27.60
N ARG A 133 12.74 5.41 27.29
CA ARG A 133 13.50 4.51 28.14
C ARG A 133 13.74 5.29 29.42
N GLY A 134 12.89 5.03 30.41
CA GLY A 134 13.08 5.53 31.76
C GLY A 134 14.44 5.09 32.24
N MET A 135 15.39 6.01 32.25
CA MET A 135 16.60 5.88 33.05
C MET A 135 16.14 5.98 34.50
N ARG A 136 15.86 4.82 35.12
CA ARG A 136 15.69 4.75 36.57
C ARG A 136 17.06 5.07 37.18
N ARG A 137 17.06 6.11 38.03
CA ARG A 137 18.18 6.49 38.91
C ARG A 137 18.49 5.36 39.88
#